data_AF-A0A238ZNQ5-F1
#
_entry.id   AF-A0A238ZNQ5-F1
#
_cell.length_a   1.000
_cell.length_b   1.000
_cell.length_c   1.000
_cell.angle_alpha   90.00
_cell.angle_beta   90.00
_cell.angle_gamma   90.00
#
_symmetry.space_group_name_H-M   'P 1'
#
loop_
_entity.id
_entity.type
_entity.pdbx_description
1 polymer ?
#
loop_
_entity_poly.entity_id
_entity_poly.type
_entity_poly.pdbx_seq_one_letter_code
_entity_poly.pdbx_strand_id
1 'polypeptide(L)'
;MLPEVSINHASTSSSHQRLGICLLLLGLLSAIALLVWMHQQDTARQQLEGEMQRMQAPTSTVRLSPKESQLQQQEMAAVRAAINDLALPWQSLFMTLENIPASDIRIAAIEPNARLGKLKLTANAADIVQMFAYVNALSEQDIFSDVVLVSHEYHPGQDMPVQFVVEAIWGNQ
;
A
#
# COMPACT_ATOMS: atom_id res chain seq x y z
N MET A 1 66.25 45.71 26.11
CA MET A 1 65.62 44.59 26.86
C MET A 1 64.22 44.40 26.29
N LEU A 2 64.04 43.36 25.47
CA LEU A 2 62.73 42.86 25.05
C LEU A 2 62.77 41.34 25.25
N PRO A 3 61.79 40.73 25.93
CA PRO A 3 61.79 39.30 26.19
C PRO A 3 61.37 38.56 24.91
N GLU A 4 62.20 37.63 24.47
CA GLU A 4 61.87 36.72 23.37
C GLU A 4 60.92 35.65 23.93
N VAL A 5 59.63 35.82 23.68
CA VAL A 5 58.59 34.84 24.04
C VAL A 5 58.63 33.73 23.00
N SER A 6 59.30 32.62 23.32
CA SER A 6 59.23 31.40 22.52
C SER A 6 57.94 30.65 22.86
N ILE A 7 56.98 30.64 21.93
CA ILE A 7 55.80 29.79 22.06
C ILE A 7 56.17 28.40 21.54
N ASN A 8 56.50 27.52 22.49
CA ASN A 8 56.79 26.12 22.27
C ASN A 8 55.48 25.35 22.04
N HIS A 9 55.06 25.19 20.78
CA HIS A 9 53.89 24.39 20.40
C HIS A 9 54.28 22.96 20.04
N ALA A 10 54.67 22.11 20.99
CA ALA A 10 54.73 20.66 20.74
C ALA A 10 54.84 19.83 22.01
N SER A 11 53.73 19.63 22.72
CA SER A 11 53.56 18.39 23.49
C SER A 11 52.09 17.98 23.53
N THR A 12 51.49 17.79 22.35
CA THR A 12 50.21 17.09 22.27
C THR A 12 50.48 15.62 22.62
N SER A 13 50.12 15.23 23.84
CA SER A 13 50.13 13.83 24.31
C SER A 13 49.62 12.90 23.21
N SER A 14 50.43 11.91 22.83
CA SER A 14 50.20 11.00 21.70
C SER A 14 48.87 10.25 21.79
N SER A 15 48.26 10.18 22.98
CA SER A 15 46.94 9.61 23.21
C SER A 15 45.82 10.42 22.54
N HIS A 16 45.84 11.76 22.66
CA HIS A 16 44.84 12.61 22.01
C HIS A 16 45.01 12.65 20.49
N GLN A 17 46.25 12.52 20.01
CA GLN A 17 46.54 12.43 18.57
C GLN A 17 46.03 11.10 17.99
N ARG A 18 46.21 9.98 18.69
CA ARG A 18 45.65 8.67 18.28
C ARG A 18 44.12 8.67 18.29
N LEU A 19 43.49 9.28 19.30
CA LEU A 19 42.04 9.46 19.36
C LEU A 19 41.50 10.31 18.20
N GLY A 20 42.16 11.42 17.86
CA GLY A 20 41.80 12.25 16.71
C GLY A 20 41.92 11.51 15.39
N ILE A 21 42.99 10.72 15.22
CA ILE A 21 43.17 9.87 14.03
C ILE A 21 42.08 8.80 13.94
N CYS A 22 41.73 8.13 15.06
CA CYS A 22 40.64 7.16 15.07
C CYS A 22 39.28 7.78 14.71
N LEU A 23 38.98 8.98 15.25
CA LEU A 23 37.74 9.70 14.90
C LEU A 23 37.69 10.11 13.43
N LEU A 24 38.81 10.59 12.87
CA LEU A 24 38.91 10.92 11.45
C LEU A 24 38.73 9.68 10.57
N LEU A 25 39.37 8.56 10.91
CA LEU A 25 39.24 7.31 10.18
C LEU A 25 37.80 6.78 10.24
N LEU A 26 37.14 6.86 11.40
CA LEU A 26 35.75 6.45 11.57
C LEU A 26 34.81 7.33 10.75
N GLY A 27 35.01 8.65 10.76
CA GLY A 27 34.24 9.60 9.96
C GLY A 27 34.44 9.37 8.45
N LEU A 28 35.67 9.10 8.03
CA LEU A 28 36.00 8.79 6.64
C LEU A 28 35.35 7.47 6.19
N LEU A 29 35.40 6.43 7.01
CA LEU A 29 34.73 5.15 6.74
C LEU A 29 33.21 5.32 6.63
N SER A 30 32.60 6.09 7.52
CA SER A 30 31.16 6.40 7.49
C SER A 30 30.77 7.16 6.21
N ALA A 31 31.56 8.17 5.82
CA ALA A 31 31.33 8.93 4.59
C ALA A 31 31.46 8.05 3.34
N ILE A 32 32.45 7.16 3.29
CA ILE A 32 32.62 6.20 2.19
C ILE A 32 31.43 5.24 2.13
N ALA A 33 30.95 4.73 3.27
CA ALA A 33 29.80 3.83 3.31
C ALA A 33 28.52 4.50 2.79
N LEU A 34 28.28 5.76 3.17
CA LEU A 34 27.14 6.54 2.67
C LEU A 34 27.23 6.78 1.16
N LEU A 35 28.42 7.09 0.63
CA LEU A 35 28.64 7.28 -0.80
C LEU A 35 28.37 5.99 -1.59
N VAL A 36 28.83 4.84 -1.09
CA VAL A 36 28.56 3.54 -1.73
C VAL A 36 27.07 3.22 -1.71
N TRP A 37 26.39 3.47 -0.59
CA TRP A 37 24.94 3.23 -0.47
C TRP A 37 24.13 4.12 -1.41
N MET A 38 24.50 5.41 -1.51
CA MET A 38 23.86 6.36 -2.41
C MET A 38 24.07 5.97 -3.88
N HIS A 39 25.30 5.59 -4.25
CA HIS A 39 25.60 5.11 -5.59
C HIS A 39 24.82 3.83 -5.94
N GLN A 40 24.60 2.94 -4.97
CA GLN A 40 23.80 1.74 -5.16
C GLN A 40 22.31 2.06 -5.42
N GLN A 41 21.75 3.05 -4.71
CA GLN A 41 20.39 3.53 -4.98
C GLN A 41 20.28 4.22 -6.35
N ASP A 42 21.27 5.03 -6.73
CA ASP A 42 21.27 5.71 -8.02
C ASP A 42 21.31 4.72 -9.18
N THR A 43 22.07 3.62 -9.07
CA THR A 43 22.08 2.58 -10.11
C THR A 43 20.73 1.90 -10.30
N ALA A 44 20.01 1.61 -9.21
CA ALA A 44 18.67 1.03 -9.26
C ALA A 44 17.65 2.02 -9.86
N ARG A 45 17.77 3.31 -9.52
CA ARG A 45 16.92 4.37 -10.11
C ARG A 45 17.22 4.61 -11.58
N GLN A 46 18.48 4.60 -11.99
CA GLN A 46 18.87 4.75 -13.40
C GLN A 46 18.41 3.57 -14.27
N GLN A 47 18.33 2.36 -13.71
CA GLN A 47 17.75 1.21 -14.42
C GLN A 47 16.24 1.40 -14.63
N LEU A 48 15.51 1.81 -13.60
CA LEU A 48 14.08 2.10 -13.69
C LEU A 48 13.78 3.29 -14.64
N GLU A 49 14.56 4.37 -14.53
CA GLU A 49 14.46 5.53 -15.42
C GLU A 49 14.87 5.18 -16.85
N GLY A 50 15.88 4.32 -17.04
CA GLY A 50 16.30 3.81 -18.34
C GLY A 50 15.27 2.89 -18.98
N GLU A 51 14.57 2.07 -18.20
CA GLU A 51 13.42 1.28 -18.66
C GLU A 51 12.23 2.17 -19.00
N MET A 52 11.92 3.18 -18.16
CA MET A 52 10.90 4.18 -18.48
C MET A 52 11.25 4.96 -19.75
N GLN A 53 12.51 5.37 -19.91
CA GLN A 53 12.99 6.05 -21.10
C GLN A 53 13.05 5.13 -22.32
N ARG A 54 13.21 3.80 -22.17
CA ARG A 54 13.09 2.86 -23.29
C ARG A 54 11.63 2.59 -23.67
N MET A 55 10.72 2.61 -22.70
CA MET A 55 9.28 2.58 -22.95
C MET A 55 8.76 3.90 -23.55
N GLN A 56 9.40 5.03 -23.21
CA GLN A 56 9.09 6.36 -23.73
C GLN A 56 9.92 6.74 -24.96
N ALA A 57 11.05 6.07 -25.21
CA ALA A 57 11.81 6.23 -26.43
C ALA A 57 10.85 5.90 -27.56
N PRO A 58 10.73 6.78 -28.56
CA PRO A 58 9.83 6.55 -29.67
C PRO A 58 10.35 5.31 -30.37
N THR A 59 9.75 4.17 -30.04
CA THR A 59 9.75 2.97 -30.87
C THR A 59 9.36 3.51 -32.22
N SER A 60 10.32 3.49 -33.15
CA SER A 60 10.21 3.97 -34.53
C SER A 60 8.76 3.88 -34.95
N THR A 61 8.07 5.01 -34.90
CA THR A 61 6.64 5.06 -35.15
C THR A 61 6.50 4.57 -36.57
N VAL A 62 5.94 3.37 -36.76
CA VAL A 62 5.11 3.13 -37.92
C VAL A 62 4.22 4.36 -37.95
N ARG A 63 4.40 5.24 -38.95
CA ARG A 63 3.63 6.47 -39.08
C ARG A 63 2.19 6.04 -39.36
N LEU A 64 1.48 5.72 -38.29
CA LEU A 64 0.04 5.60 -38.29
C LEU A 64 -0.47 6.99 -38.60
N SER A 65 -1.38 7.07 -39.57
CA SER A 65 -2.08 8.29 -39.92
C SER A 65 -2.63 8.97 -38.64
N PRO A 66 -2.75 10.30 -38.56
CA PRO A 66 -3.35 10.99 -37.42
C PRO A 66 -4.70 10.38 -36.99
N LYS A 67 -5.45 9.82 -37.95
CA LYS A 67 -6.71 9.11 -37.72
C LYS A 67 -6.54 7.76 -37.01
N GLU A 68 -5.49 7.01 -37.33
CA GLU A 68 -5.16 5.72 -36.71
C GLU A 68 -4.57 5.89 -35.31
N SER A 69 -3.76 6.94 -35.10
CA SER A 69 -3.26 7.35 -33.78
C SER A 69 -4.40 7.76 -32.83
N GLN A 70 -5.39 8.49 -33.33
CA GLN A 70 -6.57 8.87 -32.56
C GLN A 70 -7.44 7.66 -32.21
N LEU A 71 -7.63 6.73 -33.15
CA LEU A 71 -8.36 5.49 -32.90
C LEU A 71 -7.67 4.66 -31.81
N GLN A 72 -6.35 4.50 -31.90
CA GLN A 72 -5.58 3.72 -30.92
C GLN A 72 -5.57 4.38 -29.54
N GLN A 73 -5.51 5.71 -29.46
CA GLN A 73 -5.65 6.43 -28.18
C GLN A 73 -7.06 6.28 -27.59
N GLN A 74 -8.11 6.29 -28.41
CA GLN A 74 -9.48 6.04 -27.96
C GLN A 74 -9.66 4.60 -27.47
N GLU A 75 -9.09 3.61 -28.16
CA GLU A 75 -9.08 2.22 -27.70
C GLU A 75 -8.34 2.07 -26.37
N MET A 76 -7.15 2.66 -26.22
CA MET A 76 -6.42 2.63 -24.95
C MET A 76 -7.16 3.35 -23.82
N ALA A 77 -7.85 4.45 -24.11
CA ALA A 77 -8.68 5.15 -23.13
C ALA A 77 -9.89 4.29 -22.72
N ALA A 78 -10.54 3.62 -23.67
CA ALA A 78 -11.65 2.71 -23.40
C ALA A 78 -11.20 1.50 -22.57
N VAL A 79 -10.03 0.92 -22.86
CA VAL A 79 -9.44 -0.17 -22.07
C VAL A 79 -9.08 0.29 -20.67
N ARG A 80 -8.47 1.47 -20.50
CA ARG A 80 -8.15 2.02 -19.18
C ARG A 80 -9.39 2.36 -18.37
N ALA A 81 -10.44 2.88 -19.02
CA ALA A 81 -11.73 3.10 -18.38
C ALA A 81 -12.35 1.77 -17.91
N ALA A 82 -12.33 0.73 -18.75
CA ALA A 82 -12.82 -0.60 -18.39
C ALA A 82 -12.03 -1.24 -17.24
N ILE A 83 -10.71 -1.02 -17.18
CA ILE A 83 -9.86 -1.49 -16.07
C ILE A 83 -10.18 -0.72 -14.78
N ASN A 84 -10.35 0.60 -14.84
CA ASN A 84 -10.75 1.39 -13.68
C ASN A 84 -12.15 1.03 -13.18
N ASP A 85 -13.09 0.73 -14.07
CA ASP A 85 -14.43 0.25 -13.73
C ASP A 85 -14.40 -1.13 -13.03
N LEU A 86 -13.33 -1.90 -13.21
CA LEU A 86 -13.12 -3.22 -12.61
C LEU A 86 -12.12 -3.21 -11.44
N ALA A 87 -11.56 -2.05 -11.09
CA ALA A 87 -10.63 -1.92 -9.98
C ALA A 87 -11.35 -2.10 -8.64
N LEU A 88 -11.50 -3.36 -8.22
CA LEU A 88 -12.03 -3.71 -6.90
C LEU A 88 -11.01 -3.34 -5.81
N PRO A 89 -11.40 -2.56 -4.78
CA PRO A 89 -10.52 -2.21 -3.66
C PRO A 89 -10.39 -3.37 -2.66
N TRP A 90 -10.02 -4.55 -3.14
CA TRP A 90 -9.98 -5.79 -2.36
C TRP A 90 -9.20 -5.65 -1.06
N GLN A 91 -8.02 -5.03 -1.11
CA GLN A 91 -7.17 -4.87 0.06
C GLN A 91 -7.88 -4.09 1.17
N SER A 92 -8.56 -2.99 0.83
CA SER A 92 -9.28 -2.18 1.81
C SER A 92 -10.50 -2.93 2.36
N LEU A 93 -11.25 -3.61 1.50
CA LEU A 93 -12.42 -4.39 1.91
C LEU A 93 -12.04 -5.50 2.90
N PHE A 94 -11.01 -6.29 2.59
CA PHE A 94 -10.55 -7.36 3.48
C PHE A 94 -10.01 -6.81 4.80
N MET A 95 -9.20 -5.75 4.77
CA MET A 95 -8.69 -5.12 6.00
C MET A 95 -9.82 -4.63 6.91
N THR A 96 -10.87 -4.04 6.34
CA THR A 96 -12.04 -3.63 7.13
C THR A 96 -12.75 -4.82 7.76
N LEU A 97 -13.01 -5.88 6.97
CA LEU A 97 -13.71 -7.07 7.48
C LEU A 97 -12.93 -7.80 8.56
N GLU A 98 -11.60 -7.85 8.46
CA GLU A 98 -10.71 -8.48 9.46
C GLU A 98 -10.62 -7.68 10.77
N ASN A 99 -10.82 -6.36 10.71
CA ASN A 99 -10.84 -5.52 11.92
C ASN A 99 -12.11 -5.72 12.77
N ILE A 100 -13.18 -6.28 12.19
CA ILE A 100 -14.41 -6.56 12.92
C ILE A 100 -14.22 -7.86 13.73
N PRO A 101 -14.44 -7.85 15.05
CA PRO A 101 -14.40 -9.07 15.86
C PRO A 101 -15.46 -10.07 15.37
N ALA A 102 -15.03 -11.27 14.98
CA ALA A 102 -15.88 -12.27 14.32
C ALA A 102 -15.77 -13.67 14.95
N SER A 103 -15.49 -13.79 16.25
CA SER A 103 -15.26 -15.09 16.92
C SER A 103 -16.42 -16.09 16.73
N ASP A 104 -17.66 -15.58 16.68
CA ASP A 104 -18.87 -16.39 16.55
C ASP A 104 -19.56 -16.23 15.19
N ILE A 105 -18.79 -15.77 14.19
CA ILE A 105 -19.24 -15.53 12.83
C ILE A 105 -18.31 -16.24 11.85
N ARG A 106 -18.87 -16.90 10.85
CA ARG A 106 -18.15 -17.54 9.76
C ARG A 106 -18.60 -16.98 8.44
N ILE A 107 -17.74 -16.21 7.78
CA ILE A 107 -18.01 -15.71 6.44
C ILE A 107 -17.91 -16.87 5.44
N ALA A 108 -18.97 -17.06 4.65
CA ALA A 108 -19.05 -18.08 3.60
C ALA A 108 -18.73 -17.51 2.21
N ALA A 109 -19.18 -16.29 1.91
CA ALA A 109 -18.94 -15.64 0.62
C ALA A 109 -18.86 -14.12 0.77
N ILE A 110 -17.96 -13.52 -0.02
CA ILE A 110 -17.76 -12.07 -0.18
C ILE A 110 -17.93 -11.77 -1.67
N GLU A 111 -19.01 -11.08 -2.03
CA GLU A 111 -19.40 -10.79 -3.42
C GLU A 111 -19.42 -9.27 -3.64
N PRO A 112 -18.30 -8.65 -4.03
CA PRO A 112 -18.29 -7.23 -4.34
C PRO A 112 -18.66 -6.95 -5.79
N ASN A 113 -19.46 -5.91 -6.02
CA ASN A 113 -19.80 -5.38 -7.33
C ASN A 113 -19.16 -4.01 -7.57
N ALA A 114 -18.02 -3.98 -8.28
CA ALA A 114 -17.23 -2.78 -8.58
C ALA A 114 -18.06 -1.65 -9.19
N ARG A 115 -18.94 -2.02 -10.12
CA ARG A 115 -19.75 -1.10 -10.92
C ARG A 115 -20.84 -0.41 -10.10
N LEU A 116 -21.39 -1.12 -9.12
CA LEU A 116 -22.46 -0.61 -8.25
C LEU A 116 -21.94 -0.07 -6.92
N GLY A 117 -20.66 -0.30 -6.59
CA GLY A 117 -20.11 -0.01 -5.26
C GLY A 117 -20.87 -0.77 -4.18
N LYS A 118 -21.25 -2.04 -4.43
CA LYS A 118 -22.09 -2.83 -3.51
C LYS A 118 -21.42 -4.12 -3.09
N LEU A 119 -21.27 -4.32 -1.79
CA LEU A 119 -20.76 -5.56 -1.21
C LEU A 119 -21.94 -6.38 -0.70
N LYS A 120 -22.01 -7.63 -1.15
CA LYS A 120 -22.88 -8.65 -0.54
C LYS A 120 -22.02 -9.65 0.20
N LEU A 121 -22.38 -9.92 1.45
CA LEU A 121 -21.69 -10.84 2.35
C LEU A 121 -22.67 -11.91 2.80
N THR A 122 -22.27 -13.18 2.66
CA THR A 122 -22.99 -14.33 3.22
C THR A 122 -22.17 -14.89 4.36
N ALA A 123 -22.78 -15.05 5.54
CA ALA A 123 -22.10 -15.54 6.72
C ALA A 123 -23.04 -16.37 7.60
N ASN A 124 -22.45 -17.18 8.48
CA ASN A 124 -23.17 -17.96 9.48
C ASN A 124 -22.80 -17.47 10.88
N ALA A 125 -23.77 -17.37 11.77
CA ALA A 125 -23.60 -16.96 13.16
C ALA A 125 -23.99 -18.08 14.13
N ALA A 126 -23.39 -18.07 15.31
CA ALA A 126 -23.77 -18.98 16.40
C ALA A 126 -25.25 -18.77 16.82
N ASP A 127 -25.72 -17.54 16.82
CA ASP A 127 -27.10 -17.17 17.10
C ASP A 127 -27.48 -15.82 16.46
N ILE A 128 -28.75 -15.41 16.65
CA ILE A 128 -29.30 -14.15 16.13
C ILE A 128 -28.63 -12.92 16.77
N VAL A 129 -28.20 -13.01 18.04
CA VAL A 129 -27.55 -11.89 18.75
C VAL A 129 -26.20 -11.60 18.10
N GLN A 130 -25.41 -12.64 17.82
CA GLN A 130 -24.12 -12.49 17.15
C GLN A 130 -24.28 -11.97 15.71
N MET A 131 -25.31 -12.42 14.99
CA MET A 131 -25.64 -11.87 13.67
C MET A 131 -25.86 -10.35 13.73
N PHE A 132 -26.73 -9.87 14.62
CA PHE A 132 -27.00 -8.43 14.74
C PHE A 132 -25.80 -7.63 15.24
N ALA A 133 -25.03 -8.19 16.19
CA ALA A 133 -23.78 -7.57 16.65
C ALA A 133 -22.82 -7.34 15.48
N TYR A 134 -22.70 -8.33 14.60
CA TYR A 134 -21.84 -8.24 13.41
C TYR A 134 -22.36 -7.25 12.37
N VAL A 135 -23.68 -7.25 12.07
CA VAL A 135 -24.30 -6.27 11.16
C VAL A 135 -24.14 -4.84 11.69
N ASN A 136 -24.26 -4.64 13.00
CA ASN A 136 -24.02 -3.34 13.62
C ASN A 136 -22.54 -2.92 13.50
N ALA A 137 -21.60 -3.82 13.80
CA ALA A 137 -20.18 -3.53 13.68
C ALA A 137 -19.75 -3.23 12.22
N LEU A 138 -20.38 -3.86 11.23
CA LEU A 138 -20.24 -3.50 9.81
C LEU A 138 -20.72 -2.07 9.51
N SER A 139 -21.82 -1.65 10.14
CA SER A 139 -22.41 -0.32 9.96
C SER A 139 -21.58 0.79 10.59
N GLU A 140 -20.70 0.45 11.55
CA GLU A 140 -19.78 1.38 12.20
C GLU A 140 -18.49 1.62 11.38
N GLN A 141 -18.26 0.87 10.30
CA GLN A 141 -17.08 1.04 9.46
C GLN A 141 -17.25 2.18 8.47
N ASP A 142 -16.32 3.14 8.46
CA ASP A 142 -16.38 4.33 7.59
C ASP A 142 -16.42 4.02 6.08
N ILE A 143 -15.93 2.85 5.65
CA ILE A 143 -15.93 2.44 4.24
C ILE A 143 -17.31 1.98 3.75
N PHE A 144 -18.21 1.61 4.68
CA PHE A 144 -19.52 1.08 4.38
C PHE A 144 -20.62 2.09 4.73
N SER A 145 -21.66 2.10 3.91
CA SER A 145 -22.89 2.86 4.08
C SER A 145 -24.08 2.00 3.70
N ASP A 146 -25.27 2.37 4.14
CA ASP A 146 -26.52 1.64 3.84
C ASP A 146 -26.40 0.13 4.07
N VAL A 147 -25.86 -0.26 5.23
CA VAL A 147 -25.73 -1.68 5.61
C VAL A 147 -27.12 -2.22 5.96
N VAL A 148 -27.56 -3.23 5.21
CA VAL A 148 -28.90 -3.82 5.33
C VAL A 148 -28.82 -5.35 5.38
N LEU A 149 -29.50 -5.92 6.39
CA LEU A 149 -29.73 -7.35 6.47
C LEU A 149 -30.79 -7.75 5.43
N VAL A 150 -30.39 -8.52 4.43
CA VAL A 150 -31.24 -8.94 3.30
C VAL A 150 -32.08 -10.16 3.66
N SER A 151 -31.46 -11.14 4.30
CA SER A 151 -32.14 -12.37 4.72
C SER A 151 -31.43 -13.03 5.90
N HIS A 152 -32.18 -13.86 6.63
CA HIS A 152 -31.65 -14.79 7.62
C HIS A 152 -32.43 -16.12 7.55
N GLU A 153 -31.73 -17.23 7.73
CA GLU A 153 -32.28 -18.58 7.70
C GLU A 153 -31.65 -19.42 8.82
N TYR A 154 -32.47 -20.25 9.47
CA TYR A 154 -32.03 -21.11 10.56
C TYR A 154 -31.89 -22.56 10.10
N HIS A 155 -30.69 -23.11 10.24
CA HIS A 155 -30.31 -24.46 9.82
C HIS A 155 -29.95 -25.33 11.05
N PRO A 156 -30.91 -26.09 11.60
CA PRO A 156 -30.66 -26.91 12.78
C PRO A 156 -29.59 -27.98 12.51
N GLY A 157 -28.74 -28.24 13.50
CA GLY A 157 -27.68 -29.25 13.42
C GLY A 157 -26.36 -28.78 12.82
N GLN A 158 -26.23 -27.50 12.44
CA GLN A 158 -24.95 -26.86 12.16
C GLN A 158 -24.39 -26.17 13.42
N ASP A 159 -23.06 -26.07 13.50
CA ASP A 159 -22.33 -25.39 14.59
C ASP A 159 -22.65 -23.88 14.67
N MET A 160 -22.91 -23.26 13.51
CA MET A 160 -23.40 -21.87 13.38
C MET A 160 -24.68 -21.89 12.56
N PRO A 161 -25.84 -22.10 13.20
CA PRO A 161 -27.09 -22.43 12.50
C PRO A 161 -27.76 -21.22 11.85
N VAL A 162 -27.39 -19.99 12.19
CA VAL A 162 -28.01 -18.79 11.62
C VAL A 162 -27.23 -18.34 10.40
N GLN A 163 -27.68 -18.72 9.20
CA GLN A 163 -27.13 -18.20 7.95
C GLN A 163 -27.79 -16.85 7.64
N PHE A 164 -27.01 -15.86 7.23
CA PHE A 164 -27.52 -14.55 6.90
C PHE A 164 -26.79 -13.92 5.71
N VAL A 165 -27.50 -13.02 5.04
CA VAL A 165 -26.98 -12.22 3.93
C VAL A 165 -27.12 -10.76 4.30
N VAL A 166 -26.02 -10.01 4.22
CA VAL A 166 -26.00 -8.56 4.41
C VAL A 166 -25.48 -7.90 3.13
N GLU A 167 -26.09 -6.78 2.77
CA GLU A 167 -25.62 -5.92 1.69
C GLU A 167 -25.19 -4.57 2.27
N ALA A 168 -24.15 -3.99 1.68
CA ALA A 168 -23.65 -2.66 2.02
C ALA A 168 -23.23 -1.93 0.74
N ILE A 169 -23.36 -0.61 0.75
CA ILE A 169 -22.73 0.26 -0.25
C ILE A 169 -21.33 0.60 0.25
N TRP A 170 -20.31 0.44 -0.58
CA TRP A 170 -18.95 0.85 -0.28
C TRP A 170 -18.54 2.04 -1.13
N GLY A 171 -17.61 2.82 -0.60
CA GLY A 171 -17.04 3.98 -1.29
C GLY A 171 -17.54 5.29 -0.71
N ASN A 172 -16.71 6.31 -0.84
CA ASN A 172 -16.98 7.63 -0.27
C ASN A 172 -18.14 8.28 -1.03
N GLN A 173 -19.23 8.61 -0.32
CA GLN A 173 -20.12 9.68 -0.78
C GLN A 173 -19.48 11.04 -0.56
#